data_AF-A0AAD0PVT5-F1
#
_entry.id   AF-A0AAD0PVT5-F1
#
_cell.length_a   1.000
_cell.length_b   1.000
_cell.length_c   1.000
_cell.angle_alpha   90.00
_cell.angle_beta   90.00
_cell.angle_gamma   90.00
#
_symmetry.space_group_name_H-M   'P 1'
#
loop_
_entity.id
_entity.type
_entity.pdbx_description
1 polymer ?
#
loop_
_entity_poly.entity_id
_entity_poly.type
_entity_poly.pdbx_seq_one_letter_code
_entity_poly.pdbx_strand_id
1 'polypeptide(L)'
;MMWDIVDARDLLRSGVRENRPDKVEDALSALKAVRVQAVEGDSPDIAQEVVREINHTLSDLAVVKHVMSGRLSGEVLELFMAHTDVAYYQLNDLNPQKMGVRLSRAIADSMIRHYEHGYYDYTKILSFFENKKHHGDWKRLYAHMLNATADISDEKYCCDHLHGEHNLFRVADQNENSPLTSSLLEVMLENQDAVLKHLKQLARFTDHYLSRRPLPSSIVCKLHARGFTAVVEHAGAELFSMVKDPRQLMIAQESGITIEKDFVVRKLLAQAYKPDNVSYQRMASDAIVYMLESDEFTMDDIKGIRASVCGTNNKANRDIKHMLNTDVAEALHGLYGREREKTSELTISKTRFMVTWALRYEPNGLTNELMNALMGLKHLPKTIIHKNLKLRDAAFAADLGL
;
A
#
# COMPACT_ATOMS: atom_id res chain seq x y z
N MET A 1 -54.96 6.57 -5.78
CA MET A 1 -54.92 6.76 -4.32
C MET A 1 -53.64 7.51 -4.02
N MET A 2 -53.72 8.71 -3.45
CA MET A 2 -52.53 9.53 -3.14
C MET A 2 -52.00 9.02 -1.81
N TRP A 3 -50.77 8.50 -1.79
CA TRP A 3 -50.15 7.99 -0.57
C TRP A 3 -49.70 9.16 0.30
N ASP A 4 -50.05 9.14 1.58
CA ASP A 4 -49.47 10.02 2.59
C ASP A 4 -48.13 9.42 3.08
N ILE A 5 -47.15 10.28 3.42
CA ILE A 5 -45.86 9.90 3.99
C ILE A 5 -46.06 9.07 5.27
N VAL A 6 -47.06 9.41 6.07
CA VAL A 6 -47.36 8.72 7.33
C VAL A 6 -47.71 7.26 7.10
N ASP A 7 -48.58 6.98 6.13
CA ASP A 7 -49.02 5.61 5.80
C ASP A 7 -47.87 4.79 5.21
N ALA A 8 -47.07 5.39 4.33
CA ALA A 8 -45.92 4.72 3.72
C ALA A 8 -44.82 4.42 4.77
N ARG A 9 -44.61 5.31 5.75
CA ARG A 9 -43.69 5.08 6.86
C ARG A 9 -44.11 3.90 7.75
N ASP A 10 -45.38 3.87 8.16
CA ASP A 10 -45.87 2.82 9.05
C ASP A 10 -45.87 1.45 8.35
N LEU A 11 -46.16 1.44 7.04
CA LEU A 11 -46.01 0.27 6.19
C LEU A 11 -44.55 -0.19 6.09
N LEU A 12 -43.60 0.75 5.92
CA LEU A 12 -42.17 0.42 5.87
C LEU A 12 -41.69 -0.23 7.17
N ARG A 13 -42.00 0.38 8.32
CA ARG A 13 -41.58 -0.12 9.64
C ARG A 13 -42.21 -1.47 9.97
N SER A 14 -43.49 -1.66 9.67
CA SER A 14 -44.18 -2.94 9.87
C SER A 14 -43.65 -4.02 8.94
N GLY A 15 -43.43 -3.72 7.66
CA GLY A 15 -42.83 -4.62 6.68
C GLY A 15 -41.46 -5.14 7.11
N VAL A 16 -40.59 -4.26 7.63
CA VAL A 16 -39.29 -4.65 8.18
C VAL A 16 -39.45 -5.57 9.39
N ARG A 17 -40.28 -5.20 10.38
CA ARG A 17 -40.46 -6.01 11.61
C ARG A 17 -41.04 -7.39 11.34
N GLU A 18 -41.96 -7.48 10.37
CA GLU A 18 -42.57 -8.74 9.93
C GLU A 18 -41.69 -9.53 8.95
N ASN A 19 -40.54 -8.98 8.55
CA ASN A 19 -39.65 -9.55 7.53
C ASN A 19 -40.37 -9.86 6.21
N ARG A 20 -41.14 -8.89 5.71
CA ARG A 20 -41.97 -8.98 4.50
C ARG A 20 -41.44 -8.06 3.40
N PRO A 21 -40.62 -8.57 2.45
CA PRO A 21 -40.03 -7.76 1.37
C PRO A 21 -41.07 -7.06 0.50
N ASP A 22 -42.21 -7.72 0.23
CA ASP A 22 -43.32 -7.18 -0.54
C ASP A 22 -43.88 -5.88 0.06
N LYS A 23 -44.12 -5.86 1.38
CA LYS A 23 -44.57 -4.65 2.09
C LYS A 23 -43.52 -3.54 2.09
N VAL A 24 -42.25 -3.91 2.20
CA VAL A 24 -41.12 -2.96 2.17
C VAL A 24 -41.00 -2.33 0.78
N GLU A 25 -41.15 -3.11 -0.28
CA GLU A 25 -41.12 -2.64 -1.67
C GLU A 25 -42.26 -1.66 -1.97
N ASP A 26 -43.49 -2.01 -1.57
CA ASP A 26 -44.67 -1.14 -1.74
C ASP A 26 -44.46 0.21 -1.02
N ALA A 27 -43.97 0.15 0.23
CA ALA A 27 -43.71 1.34 1.03
C ALA A 27 -42.61 2.23 0.43
N LEU A 28 -41.48 1.65 0.01
CA LEU A 28 -40.38 2.41 -0.60
C LEU A 28 -40.78 2.99 -1.97
N SER A 29 -41.57 2.26 -2.75
CA SER A 29 -42.11 2.76 -4.03
C SER A 29 -43.06 3.92 -3.82
N ALA A 30 -43.94 3.85 -2.81
CA ALA A 30 -44.82 4.95 -2.43
C ALA A 30 -44.01 6.18 -1.98
N LEU A 31 -43.03 6.01 -1.09
CA LEU A 31 -42.14 7.09 -0.65
C LEU A 31 -41.39 7.74 -1.83
N LYS A 32 -40.89 6.94 -2.77
CA LYS A 32 -40.24 7.44 -3.99
C LYS A 32 -41.19 8.28 -4.84
N ALA A 33 -42.43 7.84 -5.03
CA ALA A 33 -43.45 8.59 -5.77
C ALA A 33 -43.77 9.93 -5.10
N VAL A 34 -43.90 9.95 -3.77
CA VAL A 34 -44.10 11.18 -2.99
C VAL A 34 -42.91 12.13 -3.18
N ARG A 35 -41.67 11.63 -3.11
CA ARG A 35 -40.48 12.46 -3.35
C ARG A 35 -40.47 13.09 -4.73
N VAL A 36 -40.81 12.33 -5.78
CA VAL A 36 -40.86 12.86 -7.16
C VAL A 36 -41.90 13.98 -7.26
N GLN A 37 -43.10 13.77 -6.72
CA GLN A 37 -44.15 14.79 -6.71
C GLN A 37 -43.75 16.05 -5.91
N ALA A 38 -43.05 15.87 -4.79
CA ALA A 38 -42.56 16.99 -3.98
C ALA A 38 -41.49 17.80 -4.72
N VAL A 39 -40.60 17.15 -5.49
CA VAL A 39 -39.60 17.85 -6.31
C VAL A 39 -40.28 18.58 -7.48
N GLU A 40 -41.23 17.94 -8.17
CA GLU A 40 -41.99 18.56 -9.27
C GLU A 40 -42.87 19.73 -8.80
N GLY A 41 -43.32 19.69 -7.54
CA GLY A 41 -44.13 20.71 -6.90
C GLY A 41 -43.35 21.73 -6.06
N ASP A 42 -42.03 21.86 -6.25
CA ASP A 42 -41.16 22.82 -5.54
C ASP A 42 -41.28 22.78 -4.00
N SER A 43 -41.43 21.58 -3.43
CA SER A 43 -41.56 21.32 -1.99
C SER A 43 -40.33 20.57 -1.45
N PRO A 44 -39.16 21.23 -1.31
CA PRO A 44 -37.90 20.58 -0.94
C PRO A 44 -37.92 19.95 0.46
N ASP A 45 -38.70 20.51 1.40
CA ASP A 45 -38.79 19.99 2.77
C ASP A 45 -39.38 18.57 2.81
N ILE A 46 -40.44 18.34 2.04
CA ILE A 46 -41.11 17.04 1.92
C ILE A 46 -40.17 16.03 1.25
N ALA A 47 -39.46 16.44 0.19
CA ALA A 47 -38.49 15.59 -0.49
C ALA A 47 -37.34 15.16 0.45
N GLN A 48 -36.87 16.06 1.32
CA GLN A 48 -35.86 15.75 2.34
C GLN A 48 -36.42 14.87 3.47
N GLU A 49 -37.68 15.08 3.88
CA GLU A 49 -38.34 14.26 4.90
C GLU A 49 -38.42 12.79 4.48
N VAL A 50 -38.76 12.52 3.22
CA VAL A 50 -38.75 11.16 2.66
C VAL A 50 -37.38 10.49 2.78
N VAL A 51 -36.31 11.19 2.38
CA VAL A 51 -34.93 10.66 2.46
C VAL A 51 -34.53 10.40 3.91
N ARG A 52 -34.93 11.30 4.83
CA ARG A 52 -34.68 11.14 6.27
C ARG A 52 -35.39 9.91 6.82
N GLU A 53 -36.64 9.66 6.45
CA GLU A 53 -37.40 8.52 6.98
C GLU A 53 -36.86 7.17 6.52
N ILE A 54 -36.45 7.05 5.24
CA ILE A 54 -35.83 5.83 4.73
C ILE A 54 -34.53 5.53 5.50
N ASN A 55 -33.68 6.55 5.67
CA ASN A 55 -32.41 6.43 6.41
C ASN A 55 -32.60 6.14 7.90
N HIS A 56 -33.59 6.78 8.52
CA HIS A 56 -33.93 6.59 9.92
C HIS A 56 -34.45 5.17 10.14
N THR A 57 -35.33 4.66 9.28
CA THR A 57 -35.85 3.29 9.38
C THR A 57 -34.74 2.25 9.19
N LEU A 58 -33.82 2.47 8.24
CA LEU A 58 -32.66 1.60 8.04
C LEU A 58 -31.80 1.50 9.32
N SER A 59 -31.59 2.63 9.99
CA SER A 59 -30.74 2.77 11.19
C SER A 59 -31.44 2.26 12.46
N ASP A 60 -32.64 2.75 12.75
CA ASP A 60 -33.40 2.50 13.98
C ASP A 60 -33.78 1.03 14.12
N LEU A 61 -34.15 0.39 13.01
CA LEU A 61 -34.47 -1.03 13.00
C LEU A 61 -33.24 -1.91 12.79
N ALA A 62 -32.04 -1.31 12.77
CA ALA A 62 -30.76 -2.01 12.59
C ALA A 62 -30.79 -3.04 11.45
N VAL A 63 -31.41 -2.67 10.32
CA VAL A 63 -31.77 -3.60 9.22
C VAL A 63 -30.53 -4.36 8.74
N VAL A 64 -29.43 -3.64 8.51
CA VAL A 64 -28.15 -4.21 8.06
C VAL A 64 -27.65 -5.30 9.03
N LYS A 65 -27.67 -5.02 10.34
CA LYS A 65 -27.25 -5.94 11.40
C LYS A 65 -28.17 -7.16 11.52
N HIS A 66 -29.48 -6.96 11.36
CA HIS A 66 -30.44 -8.06 11.42
C HIS A 66 -30.40 -8.95 10.18
N VAL A 67 -30.15 -8.40 9.00
CA VAL A 67 -29.91 -9.22 7.79
C VAL A 67 -28.64 -10.06 7.94
N MET A 68 -27.55 -9.50 8.45
CA MET A 68 -26.30 -10.24 8.65
C MET A 68 -26.36 -11.32 9.74
N SER A 69 -27.25 -11.16 10.72
CA SER A 69 -27.50 -12.21 11.72
C SER A 69 -28.51 -13.27 11.25
N GLY A 70 -29.02 -13.16 10.02
CA GLY A 70 -30.03 -14.06 9.45
C GLY A 70 -31.43 -13.86 10.03
N ARG A 71 -31.69 -12.76 10.75
CA ARG A 71 -32.98 -12.43 11.34
C ARG A 71 -33.93 -11.71 10.37
N LEU A 72 -33.37 -11.04 9.37
CA LEU A 72 -34.10 -10.44 8.25
C LEU A 72 -33.61 -11.00 6.92
N SER A 73 -34.49 -11.01 5.92
CA SER A 73 -34.16 -11.40 4.54
C SER A 73 -33.19 -10.40 3.92
N GLY A 74 -32.23 -10.89 3.13
CA GLY A 74 -31.34 -10.05 2.33
C GLY A 74 -32.10 -9.14 1.36
N GLU A 75 -33.29 -9.58 0.89
CA GLU A 75 -34.16 -8.80 0.00
C GLU A 75 -34.64 -7.50 0.64
N VAL A 76 -34.90 -7.51 1.95
CA VAL A 76 -35.28 -6.28 2.68
C VAL A 76 -34.15 -5.26 2.55
N LEU A 77 -32.90 -5.66 2.78
CA LEU A 77 -31.79 -4.72 2.67
C LEU A 77 -31.51 -4.26 1.24
N GLU A 78 -31.66 -5.16 0.25
CA GLU A 78 -31.53 -4.79 -1.17
C GLU A 78 -32.52 -3.70 -1.59
N LEU A 79 -33.78 -3.80 -1.12
CA LEU A 79 -34.80 -2.80 -1.36
C LEU A 79 -34.43 -1.45 -0.75
N PHE A 80 -33.94 -1.41 0.48
CA PHE A 80 -33.41 -0.17 1.09
C PHE A 80 -32.23 0.38 0.29
N MET A 81 -31.27 -0.45 -0.08
CA MET A 81 -30.06 -0.05 -0.80
C MET A 81 -30.34 0.49 -2.21
N ALA A 82 -31.47 0.16 -2.82
CA ALA A 82 -31.94 0.75 -4.07
C ALA A 82 -32.43 2.21 -3.91
N HIS A 83 -32.73 2.64 -2.69
CA HIS A 83 -33.34 3.94 -2.39
C HIS A 83 -32.47 4.83 -1.50
N THR A 84 -31.46 4.27 -0.83
CA THR A 84 -30.58 5.03 0.06
C THR A 84 -29.16 4.47 0.13
N ASP A 85 -28.25 5.35 0.50
CA ASP A 85 -26.84 5.09 0.72
C ASP A 85 -26.67 4.40 2.06
N VAL A 86 -25.78 3.41 2.10
CA VAL A 86 -25.40 2.79 3.36
C VAL A 86 -24.24 3.57 3.94
N ALA A 87 -24.51 4.31 5.00
CA ALA A 87 -23.48 5.08 5.66
C ALA A 87 -22.44 4.15 6.30
N TYR A 88 -21.16 4.50 6.18
CA TYR A 88 -20.06 3.70 6.70
C TYR A 88 -20.24 3.27 8.17
N TYR A 89 -20.77 4.14 9.04
CA TYR A 89 -20.99 3.81 10.45
C TYR A 89 -22.00 2.68 10.67
N GLN A 90 -22.93 2.47 9.74
CA GLN A 90 -23.89 1.37 9.77
C GLN A 90 -23.22 0.02 9.49
N LEU A 91 -21.98 0.06 8.97
CA LEU A 91 -21.17 -1.11 8.67
C LEU A 91 -20.18 -1.47 9.78
N ASN A 92 -19.82 -0.53 10.67
CA ASN A 92 -18.75 -0.72 11.67
C ASN A 92 -18.96 -1.91 12.62
N ASP A 93 -20.20 -2.26 12.95
CA ASP A 93 -20.53 -3.37 13.87
C ASP A 93 -20.81 -4.69 13.15
N LEU A 94 -20.55 -4.75 11.85
CA LEU A 94 -20.80 -5.93 11.05
C LEU A 94 -19.65 -6.92 11.17
N ASN A 95 -19.97 -8.22 11.10
CA ASN A 95 -18.98 -9.28 11.00
C ASN A 95 -18.84 -9.73 9.53
N PRO A 96 -17.80 -9.28 8.80
CA PRO A 96 -17.63 -9.58 7.38
C PRO A 96 -17.59 -11.08 7.07
N GLN A 97 -17.21 -11.93 8.03
CA GLN A 97 -17.16 -13.37 7.84
C GLN A 97 -18.55 -13.98 7.63
N LYS A 98 -19.59 -13.41 8.26
CA LYS A 98 -20.99 -13.86 8.15
C LYS A 98 -21.72 -13.27 6.95
N MET A 99 -21.13 -12.30 6.25
CA MET A 99 -21.75 -11.65 5.09
C MET A 99 -21.90 -12.64 3.91
N GLY A 100 -23.09 -12.73 3.33
CA GLY A 100 -23.33 -13.51 2.11
C GLY A 100 -22.82 -12.79 0.86
N VAL A 101 -22.56 -13.52 -0.24
CA VAL A 101 -22.10 -12.93 -1.52
C VAL A 101 -23.14 -11.96 -2.10
N ARG A 102 -24.43 -12.34 -2.07
CA ARG A 102 -25.55 -11.49 -2.51
C ARG A 102 -25.60 -10.17 -1.72
N LEU A 103 -25.43 -10.24 -0.40
CA LEU A 103 -25.41 -9.08 0.48
C LEU A 103 -24.21 -8.16 0.22
N SER A 104 -23.02 -8.75 0.07
CA SER A 104 -21.80 -8.05 -0.30
C SER A 104 -21.98 -7.23 -1.59
N ARG A 105 -22.57 -7.85 -2.61
CA ARG A 105 -22.85 -7.18 -3.89
C ARG A 105 -23.81 -6.01 -3.73
N ALA A 106 -24.89 -6.18 -2.97
CA ALA A 106 -25.85 -5.11 -2.72
C ALA A 106 -25.21 -3.91 -2.01
N ILE A 107 -24.37 -4.16 -1.00
CA ILE A 107 -23.63 -3.10 -0.27
C ILE A 107 -22.67 -2.39 -1.24
N ALA A 108 -21.88 -3.15 -2.01
CA ALA A 108 -20.95 -2.57 -2.97
C ALA A 108 -21.66 -1.75 -4.06
N ASP A 109 -22.79 -2.23 -4.59
CA ASP A 109 -23.58 -1.52 -5.59
C ASP A 109 -24.17 -0.22 -5.02
N SER A 110 -24.67 -0.24 -3.78
CA SER A 110 -25.09 0.98 -3.07
C SER A 110 -23.92 1.96 -2.92
N MET A 111 -22.78 1.50 -2.42
CA MET A 111 -21.60 2.36 -2.30
C MET A 111 -21.17 2.96 -3.63
N ILE A 112 -21.09 2.17 -4.71
CA ILE A 112 -20.70 2.66 -6.04
C ILE A 112 -21.67 3.74 -6.54
N ARG A 113 -22.98 3.55 -6.39
CA ARG A 113 -23.99 4.53 -6.85
C ARG A 113 -23.87 5.88 -6.15
N HIS A 114 -23.42 5.89 -4.91
CA HIS A 114 -23.48 7.06 -4.05
C HIS A 114 -22.09 7.64 -3.71
N TYR A 115 -21.03 6.94 -4.11
CA TYR A 115 -19.67 7.43 -4.02
C TYR A 115 -19.38 8.36 -5.20
N GLU A 116 -19.83 9.61 -5.11
CA GLU A 116 -19.56 10.60 -6.15
C GLU A 116 -18.16 11.19 -6.00
N HIS A 117 -17.78 11.80 -4.87
CA HIS A 117 -16.44 12.40 -4.70
C HIS A 117 -15.89 12.45 -3.26
N GLY A 118 -15.97 11.33 -2.52
CA GLY A 118 -15.06 11.06 -1.41
C GLY A 118 -15.69 10.77 -0.05
N TYR A 119 -15.63 9.50 0.36
CA TYR A 119 -15.42 9.16 1.77
C TYR A 119 -13.92 8.98 2.01
N TYR A 120 -13.47 9.49 3.15
CA TYR A 120 -12.06 9.64 3.47
C TYR A 120 -11.36 8.29 3.76
N ASP A 121 -12.04 7.25 4.24
CA ASP A 121 -11.38 6.01 4.70
C ASP A 121 -11.45 4.85 3.68
N TYR A 122 -10.69 4.93 2.58
CA TYR A 122 -10.65 3.88 1.53
C TYR A 122 -10.40 2.49 2.10
N THR A 123 -9.36 2.38 2.92
CA THR A 123 -8.98 1.14 3.59
C THR A 123 -10.14 0.55 4.38
N LYS A 124 -10.80 1.36 5.21
CA LYS A 124 -11.84 0.84 6.10
C LYS A 124 -13.05 0.38 5.31
N ILE A 125 -13.43 1.10 4.26
CA ILE A 125 -14.53 0.69 3.38
C ILE A 125 -14.18 -0.64 2.70
N LEU A 126 -12.99 -0.74 2.12
CA LEU A 126 -12.55 -1.94 1.43
C LEU A 126 -12.35 -3.14 2.37
N SER A 127 -12.06 -2.91 3.65
CA SER A 127 -11.85 -3.99 4.63
C SER A 127 -13.08 -4.90 4.83
N PHE A 128 -14.29 -4.39 4.57
CA PHE A 128 -15.52 -5.20 4.61
C PHE A 128 -15.53 -6.30 3.54
N PHE A 129 -14.74 -6.13 2.47
CA PHE A 129 -14.73 -7.01 1.30
C PHE A 129 -13.42 -7.82 1.18
N GLU A 130 -12.56 -7.82 2.21
CA GLU A 130 -11.26 -8.52 2.19
C GLU A 130 -11.38 -10.05 2.11
N ASN A 131 -12.52 -10.61 2.54
CA ASN A 131 -12.74 -12.04 2.48
C ASN A 131 -12.73 -12.54 1.03
N LYS A 132 -12.07 -13.68 0.77
CA LYS A 132 -11.91 -14.29 -0.56
C LYS A 132 -13.22 -14.41 -1.35
N LYS A 133 -14.33 -14.73 -0.70
CA LYS A 133 -15.66 -14.81 -1.36
C LYS A 133 -16.21 -13.46 -1.85
N HIS A 134 -15.64 -12.34 -1.44
CA HIS A 134 -16.06 -10.96 -1.75
C HIS A 134 -15.06 -10.19 -2.60
N HIS A 135 -13.96 -10.83 -3.04
CA HIS A 135 -12.92 -10.17 -3.84
C HIS A 135 -13.45 -9.54 -5.14
N GLY A 136 -14.50 -10.11 -5.75
CA GLY A 136 -15.15 -9.50 -6.91
C GLY A 136 -15.77 -8.14 -6.60
N ASP A 137 -16.44 -8.00 -5.46
CA ASP A 137 -17.05 -6.74 -5.03
C ASP A 137 -15.97 -5.74 -4.57
N TRP A 138 -14.93 -6.23 -3.90
CA TRP A 138 -13.72 -5.45 -3.56
C TRP A 138 -13.10 -4.80 -4.81
N LYS A 139 -12.91 -5.58 -5.89
CA LYS A 139 -12.33 -5.08 -7.14
C LYS A 139 -13.19 -3.99 -7.78
N ARG A 140 -14.50 -4.22 -7.88
CA ARG A 140 -15.44 -3.26 -8.46
C ARG A 140 -15.44 -1.95 -7.69
N LEU A 141 -15.47 -2.03 -6.36
CA LEU A 141 -15.48 -0.85 -5.51
C LEU A 141 -14.15 -0.07 -5.58
N TYR A 142 -13.02 -0.76 -5.55
CA TYR A 142 -11.71 -0.10 -5.67
C TYR A 142 -11.52 0.56 -7.04
N ALA A 143 -11.94 -0.11 -8.13
CA ALA A 143 -11.93 0.48 -9.48
C ALA A 143 -12.81 1.74 -9.55
N HIS A 144 -14.00 1.69 -8.97
CA HIS A 144 -14.89 2.86 -8.90
C HIS A 144 -14.23 4.02 -8.13
N MET A 145 -13.69 3.76 -6.94
CA MET A 145 -13.02 4.78 -6.12
C MET A 145 -11.84 5.42 -6.86
N LEU A 146 -11.05 4.62 -7.59
CA LEU A 146 -9.92 5.10 -8.38
C LEU A 146 -10.39 6.05 -9.50
N ASN A 147 -11.45 5.69 -10.23
CA ASN A 147 -11.99 6.49 -11.33
C ASN A 147 -12.72 7.75 -10.84
N ALA A 148 -13.55 7.63 -9.81
CA ALA A 148 -14.35 8.74 -9.26
C ALA A 148 -13.51 9.90 -8.69
N THR A 149 -12.25 9.60 -8.36
CA THR A 149 -11.32 10.56 -7.74
C THR A 149 -10.22 11.03 -8.70
N ALA A 150 -10.12 10.47 -9.90
CA ALA A 150 -9.05 10.75 -10.84
C ALA A 150 -9.08 12.19 -11.39
N ASP A 151 -10.25 12.83 -11.42
CA ASP A 151 -10.47 14.17 -11.97
C ASP A 151 -10.82 15.22 -10.89
N ILE A 152 -10.52 14.91 -9.63
CA ILE A 152 -10.66 15.88 -8.52
C ILE A 152 -9.60 16.99 -8.68
N SER A 153 -9.94 18.24 -8.33
CA SER A 153 -9.01 19.36 -8.38
C SER A 153 -7.81 19.16 -7.44
N ASP A 154 -6.65 19.71 -7.79
CA ASP A 154 -5.43 19.58 -6.98
C ASP A 154 -5.65 20.06 -5.53
N GLU A 155 -6.40 21.15 -5.32
CA GLU A 155 -6.74 21.66 -3.98
C GLU A 155 -7.52 20.63 -3.16
N LYS A 156 -8.58 20.06 -3.73
CA LYS A 156 -9.40 19.06 -3.05
C LYS A 156 -8.63 17.75 -2.86
N TYR A 157 -7.81 17.35 -3.83
CA TYR A 157 -6.94 16.19 -3.72
C TYR A 157 -5.94 16.34 -2.56
N CYS A 158 -5.32 17.51 -2.44
CA CYS A 158 -4.36 17.80 -1.37
C CYS A 158 -5.02 17.72 0.02
N CYS A 159 -6.23 18.26 0.17
CA CYS A 159 -6.97 18.24 1.43
C CYS A 159 -7.47 16.85 1.80
N ASP A 160 -8.06 16.13 0.83
CA ASP A 160 -8.94 14.99 1.12
C ASP A 160 -8.29 13.64 0.80
N HIS A 161 -7.28 13.60 -0.07
CA HIS A 161 -6.77 12.36 -0.68
C HIS A 161 -5.25 12.17 -0.56
N LEU A 162 -4.52 13.16 -0.09
CA LEU A 162 -3.06 13.10 -0.03
C LEU A 162 -2.57 12.30 1.18
N HIS A 163 -3.31 12.29 2.29
CA HIS A 163 -2.79 11.94 3.61
C HIS A 163 -3.37 10.65 4.20
N GLY A 164 -2.53 9.92 4.93
CA GLY A 164 -3.01 8.91 5.88
C GLY A 164 -3.83 7.80 5.22
N GLU A 165 -4.91 7.36 5.88
CA GLU A 165 -5.89 6.36 5.38
C GLU A 165 -6.72 6.88 4.21
N HIS A 166 -6.56 8.16 3.88
CA HIS A 166 -7.26 8.85 2.82
C HIS A 166 -6.50 8.84 1.50
N ASN A 167 -5.31 8.22 1.45
CA ASN A 167 -4.60 8.02 0.20
C ASN A 167 -4.99 6.68 -0.45
N LEU A 168 -5.46 6.71 -1.70
CA LEU A 168 -5.85 5.52 -2.46
C LEU A 168 -4.73 4.49 -2.64
N PHE A 169 -3.47 4.93 -2.68
CA PHE A 169 -2.31 4.05 -2.75
C PHE A 169 -1.88 3.49 -1.39
N ARG A 170 -2.44 3.97 -0.27
CA ARG A 170 -2.27 3.27 1.02
C ARG A 170 -2.95 1.90 1.02
N VAL A 171 -4.03 1.74 0.26
CA VAL A 171 -4.64 0.42 0.02
C VAL A 171 -3.62 -0.54 -0.60
N ALA A 172 -2.77 -0.05 -1.50
CA ALA A 172 -1.71 -0.84 -2.12
C ALA A 172 -0.60 -1.23 -1.12
N ASP A 173 -0.20 -0.29 -0.27
CA ASP A 173 0.78 -0.51 0.81
C ASP A 173 0.33 -1.61 1.79
N GLN A 174 -0.92 -1.53 2.28
CA GLN A 174 -1.46 -2.50 3.23
C GLN A 174 -1.69 -3.89 2.61
N ASN A 175 -1.89 -3.96 1.29
CA ASN A 175 -2.17 -5.21 0.59
C ASN A 175 -0.98 -5.77 -0.20
N GLU A 176 0.21 -5.19 -0.08
CA GLU A 176 1.42 -5.53 -0.86
C GLU A 176 1.83 -7.02 -0.75
N ASN A 177 1.44 -7.67 0.35
CA ASN A 177 1.71 -9.08 0.66
C ASN A 177 0.46 -9.85 1.15
N SER A 178 -0.74 -9.36 0.83
CA SER A 178 -2.00 -10.01 1.23
C SER A 178 -2.59 -10.86 0.08
N PRO A 179 -3.57 -11.74 0.34
CA PRO A 179 -4.32 -12.43 -0.71
C PRO A 179 -4.99 -11.50 -1.73
N LEU A 180 -5.18 -10.21 -1.40
CA LEU A 180 -5.73 -9.20 -2.30
C LEU A 180 -4.70 -8.63 -3.28
N THR A 181 -3.39 -8.93 -3.14
CA THR A 181 -2.35 -8.41 -4.05
C THR A 181 -2.72 -8.66 -5.52
N SER A 182 -3.22 -9.86 -5.86
CA SER A 182 -3.62 -10.16 -7.24
C SER A 182 -4.80 -9.29 -7.71
N SER A 183 -5.82 -9.14 -6.86
CA SER A 183 -6.98 -8.29 -7.15
C SER A 183 -6.62 -6.82 -7.31
N LEU A 184 -5.71 -6.32 -6.47
CA LEU A 184 -5.15 -4.97 -6.55
C LEU A 184 -4.46 -4.74 -7.90
N LEU A 185 -3.60 -5.67 -8.31
CA LEU A 185 -2.88 -5.59 -9.59
C LEU A 185 -3.83 -5.66 -10.78
N GLU A 186 -4.84 -6.55 -10.76
CA GLU A 186 -5.87 -6.63 -11.80
C GLU A 186 -6.59 -5.29 -11.96
N VAL A 187 -7.07 -4.69 -10.87
CA VAL A 187 -7.77 -3.40 -10.92
C VAL A 187 -6.87 -2.30 -11.49
N MET A 188 -5.62 -2.21 -11.04
CA MET A 188 -4.68 -1.20 -11.53
C MET A 188 -4.34 -1.38 -13.02
N LEU A 189 -4.25 -2.63 -13.50
CA LEU A 189 -4.00 -2.93 -14.90
C LEU A 189 -5.21 -2.63 -15.80
N GLU A 190 -6.42 -2.81 -15.28
CA GLU A 190 -7.66 -2.50 -16.00
C GLU A 190 -7.98 -1.00 -16.00
N ASN A 191 -7.37 -0.21 -15.10
CA ASN A 191 -7.66 1.22 -14.91
C ASN A 191 -6.38 2.09 -14.98
N GLN A 192 -5.51 1.81 -15.94
CA GLN A 192 -4.18 2.43 -16.06
C GLN A 192 -4.25 3.96 -16.10
N ASP A 193 -5.15 4.54 -16.90
CA ASP A 193 -5.28 5.99 -17.04
C ASP A 193 -5.56 6.69 -15.71
N ALA A 194 -6.44 6.11 -14.88
CA ALA A 194 -6.74 6.64 -13.56
C ALA A 194 -5.53 6.52 -12.63
N VAL A 195 -4.83 5.38 -12.62
CA VAL A 195 -3.59 5.21 -11.85
C VAL A 195 -2.55 6.27 -12.25
N LEU A 196 -2.34 6.51 -13.55
CA LEU A 196 -1.39 7.50 -14.04
C LEU A 196 -1.79 8.94 -13.65
N LYS A 197 -3.09 9.27 -13.70
CA LYS A 197 -3.60 10.58 -13.22
C LYS A 197 -3.29 10.79 -11.74
N HIS A 198 -3.54 9.78 -10.90
CA HIS A 198 -3.23 9.83 -9.46
C HIS A 198 -1.73 10.00 -9.20
N LEU A 199 -0.87 9.23 -9.89
CA LEU A 199 0.59 9.38 -9.77
C LEU A 199 1.04 10.77 -10.19
N LYS A 200 0.50 11.30 -11.29
CA LYS A 200 0.80 12.64 -11.79
C LYS A 200 0.35 13.74 -10.81
N GLN A 201 -0.82 13.59 -10.18
CA GLN A 201 -1.29 14.50 -9.14
C GLN A 201 -0.36 14.47 -7.92
N LEU A 202 -0.01 13.29 -7.41
CA LEU A 202 0.92 13.15 -6.29
C LEU A 202 2.27 13.83 -6.58
N ALA A 203 2.81 13.68 -7.80
CA ALA A 203 4.07 14.28 -8.18
C ALA A 203 4.09 15.83 -8.13
N ARG A 204 2.92 16.50 -8.18
CA ARG A 204 2.82 17.96 -8.10
C ARG A 204 3.06 18.51 -6.69
N PHE A 205 2.86 17.73 -5.64
CA PHE A 205 2.87 18.21 -4.26
C PHE A 205 4.25 18.14 -3.60
N THR A 206 5.26 18.80 -4.19
CA THR A 206 6.71 18.68 -3.90
C THR A 206 7.14 18.81 -2.43
N ASP A 207 6.34 19.47 -1.59
CA ASP A 207 6.76 19.88 -0.23
C ASP A 207 6.38 18.89 0.89
N HIS A 208 5.60 17.85 0.59
CA HIS A 208 5.10 16.91 1.60
C HIS A 208 5.50 15.46 1.37
N TYR A 209 6.80 15.22 1.13
CA TYR A 209 7.35 13.91 0.78
C TYR A 209 6.93 12.74 1.71
N LEU A 210 6.98 12.93 3.04
CA LEU A 210 6.55 11.88 4.00
C LEU A 210 5.04 11.61 3.96
N SER A 211 4.27 12.53 3.40
CA SER A 211 2.81 12.45 3.36
C SER A 211 2.28 11.77 2.09
N ARG A 212 3.05 11.79 0.97
CA ARG A 212 2.56 11.40 -0.36
C ARG A 212 2.20 9.93 -0.54
N ARG A 213 2.67 9.04 0.35
CA ARG A 213 2.42 7.58 0.35
C ARG A 213 2.29 7.03 -1.09
N PRO A 214 3.33 7.15 -1.93
CA PRO A 214 3.27 6.69 -3.32
C PRO A 214 3.08 5.18 -3.39
N LEU A 215 2.77 4.66 -4.60
CA LEU A 215 2.73 3.22 -4.83
C LEU A 215 4.02 2.55 -4.33
N PRO A 216 3.93 1.47 -3.55
CA PRO A 216 5.10 0.72 -3.14
C PRO A 216 5.92 0.23 -4.32
N SER A 217 7.25 0.26 -4.20
CA SER A 217 8.15 -0.18 -5.27
C SER A 217 7.87 -1.60 -5.75
N SER A 218 7.52 -2.54 -4.86
CA SER A 218 7.21 -3.91 -5.29
C SER A 218 5.90 -4.01 -6.07
N ILE A 219 4.90 -3.16 -5.77
CA ILE A 219 3.66 -3.09 -6.55
C ILE A 219 3.96 -2.54 -7.94
N VAL A 220 4.75 -1.47 -8.04
CA VAL A 220 5.19 -0.90 -9.32
C VAL A 220 5.96 -1.95 -10.14
N CYS A 221 6.88 -2.70 -9.53
CA CYS A 221 7.60 -3.80 -10.19
C CYS A 221 6.64 -4.88 -10.72
N LYS A 222 5.66 -5.31 -9.89
CA LYS A 222 4.65 -6.30 -10.29
C LYS A 222 3.75 -5.79 -11.43
N LEU A 223 3.39 -4.50 -11.46
CA LEU A 223 2.62 -3.88 -12.55
C LEU A 223 3.43 -3.79 -13.84
N HIS A 224 4.68 -3.34 -13.74
CA HIS A 224 5.61 -3.24 -14.86
C HIS A 224 5.83 -4.61 -15.52
N ALA A 225 6.10 -5.65 -14.72
CA ALA A 225 6.25 -7.02 -15.20
C ALA A 225 4.99 -7.59 -15.87
N ARG A 226 3.81 -7.02 -15.59
CA ARG A 226 2.51 -7.39 -16.20
C ARG A 226 2.15 -6.51 -17.40
N GLY A 227 3.04 -5.64 -17.88
CA GLY A 227 2.88 -4.86 -19.10
C GLY A 227 2.42 -3.41 -18.91
N PHE A 228 2.17 -2.96 -17.68
CA PHE A 228 1.88 -1.55 -17.41
C PHE A 228 3.19 -0.78 -17.19
N THR A 229 3.91 -0.51 -18.28
CA THR A 229 5.28 0.04 -18.21
C THR A 229 5.32 1.52 -17.82
N ALA A 230 4.33 2.31 -18.25
CA ALA A 230 4.24 3.75 -17.98
C ALA A 230 4.15 4.11 -16.48
N VAL A 231 3.79 3.15 -15.62
CA VAL A 231 3.72 3.33 -14.16
C VAL A 231 5.07 3.75 -13.56
N VAL A 232 6.18 3.26 -14.11
CA VAL A 232 7.54 3.56 -13.62
C VAL A 232 7.90 5.00 -13.92
N GLU A 233 7.64 5.45 -15.15
CA GLU A 233 7.91 6.82 -15.58
C GLU A 233 7.14 7.84 -14.74
N HIS A 234 5.89 7.53 -14.38
CA HIS A 234 5.05 8.41 -13.57
C HIS A 234 5.33 8.33 -12.07
N ALA A 235 5.81 7.20 -11.56
CA ALA A 235 6.29 7.10 -10.18
C ALA A 235 7.58 7.92 -9.97
N GLY A 236 8.40 8.04 -11.01
CA GLY A 236 9.58 8.91 -11.04
C GLY A 236 10.69 8.50 -10.06
N ALA A 237 11.60 9.43 -9.77
CA ALA A 237 12.79 9.20 -8.96
C ALA A 237 12.50 8.83 -7.49
N GLU A 238 11.27 9.08 -7.02
CA GLU A 238 10.82 8.73 -5.66
C GLU A 238 10.48 7.24 -5.52
N LEU A 239 10.44 6.47 -6.61
CA LEU A 239 10.10 5.04 -6.57
C LEU A 239 10.95 4.24 -5.57
N PHE A 240 12.22 4.58 -5.43
CA PHE A 240 13.16 3.88 -4.56
C PHE A 240 13.67 4.74 -3.40
N SER A 241 12.97 5.81 -3.07
CA SER A 241 13.45 6.77 -2.06
C SER A 241 13.30 6.28 -0.62
N MET A 242 12.41 5.32 -0.37
CA MET A 242 12.34 4.55 0.88
C MET A 242 12.83 3.12 0.65
N VAL A 243 13.65 2.60 1.58
CA VAL A 243 14.09 1.21 1.58
C VAL A 243 13.13 0.38 2.43
N LYS A 244 12.27 -0.42 1.78
CA LYS A 244 11.45 -1.44 2.47
C LYS A 244 12.07 -2.82 2.45
N ASP A 245 12.82 -3.13 1.39
CA ASP A 245 13.50 -4.40 1.17
C ASP A 245 14.93 -4.11 0.68
N PRO A 246 15.98 -4.66 1.33
CA PRO A 246 17.36 -4.54 0.86
C PRO A 246 17.60 -5.11 -0.55
N ARG A 247 16.69 -5.87 -1.17
CA ARG A 247 16.82 -6.33 -2.56
C ARG A 247 15.95 -5.54 -3.55
N GLN A 248 15.30 -4.44 -3.15
CA GLN A 248 14.29 -3.77 -4.00
C GLN A 248 14.80 -3.32 -5.38
N LEU A 249 16.05 -2.85 -5.49
CA LEU A 249 16.62 -2.45 -6.78
C LEU A 249 16.92 -3.65 -7.69
N MET A 250 17.35 -4.77 -7.10
CA MET A 250 17.55 -6.02 -7.84
C MET A 250 16.21 -6.56 -8.36
N ILE A 251 15.18 -6.57 -7.51
CA ILE A 251 13.82 -6.99 -7.88
C ILE A 251 13.28 -6.10 -9.01
N ALA A 252 13.54 -4.80 -8.96
CA ALA A 252 13.14 -3.88 -10.01
C ALA A 252 13.83 -4.19 -11.35
N GLN A 253 15.14 -4.41 -11.35
CA GLN A 253 15.88 -4.80 -12.55
C GLN A 253 15.39 -6.16 -13.10
N GLU A 254 15.17 -7.15 -12.24
CA GLU A 254 14.59 -8.45 -12.61
C GLU A 254 13.18 -8.31 -13.22
N SER A 255 12.44 -7.27 -12.82
CA SER A 255 11.12 -6.93 -13.37
C SER A 255 11.19 -6.11 -14.67
N GLY A 256 12.38 -5.88 -15.22
CA GLY A 256 12.63 -5.14 -16.46
C GLY A 256 12.73 -3.62 -16.29
N ILE A 257 12.80 -3.11 -15.05
CA ILE A 257 12.98 -1.68 -14.79
C ILE A 257 14.47 -1.34 -14.92
N THR A 258 14.80 -0.40 -15.80
CA THR A 258 16.18 0.09 -15.93
C THR A 258 16.59 0.87 -14.68
N ILE A 259 17.71 0.47 -14.08
CA ILE A 259 18.29 1.15 -12.91
C ILE A 259 19.58 1.84 -13.37
N GLU A 260 19.58 3.17 -13.35
CA GLU A 260 20.79 3.91 -13.74
C GLU A 260 21.91 3.74 -12.72
N LYS A 261 23.11 3.37 -13.21
CA LYS A 261 24.31 3.25 -12.37
C LYS A 261 24.59 4.51 -11.54
N ASP A 262 24.45 5.70 -12.14
CA ASP A 262 24.66 6.99 -11.46
C ASP A 262 23.65 7.24 -10.32
N PHE A 263 22.42 6.74 -10.46
CA PHE A 263 21.44 6.80 -9.39
C PHE A 263 21.87 5.94 -8.18
N VAL A 264 22.35 4.71 -8.44
CA VAL A 264 22.87 3.82 -7.39
C VAL A 264 24.10 4.43 -6.71
N VAL A 265 25.02 5.02 -7.47
CA VAL A 265 26.18 5.73 -6.92
C VAL A 265 25.74 6.90 -6.03
N ARG A 266 24.77 7.71 -6.48
CA ARG A 266 24.20 8.79 -5.65
C ARG A 266 23.57 8.25 -4.37
N LYS A 267 22.90 7.10 -4.40
CA LYS A 267 22.36 6.45 -3.19
C LYS A 267 23.45 5.99 -2.23
N LEU A 268 24.49 5.34 -2.74
CA LEU A 268 25.65 4.90 -1.95
C LEU A 268 26.42 6.06 -1.31
N LEU A 269 26.35 7.24 -1.92
CA LEU A 269 26.99 8.47 -1.40
C LEU A 269 26.02 9.36 -0.59
N ALA A 270 24.82 8.88 -0.28
CA ALA A 270 23.76 9.66 0.39
C ALA A 270 23.44 11.01 -0.30
N GLN A 271 23.52 11.03 -1.64
CA GLN A 271 23.30 12.18 -2.53
C GLN A 271 22.02 12.06 -3.37
N ALA A 272 21.38 10.88 -3.40
CA ALA A 272 20.20 10.64 -4.22
C ALA A 272 18.96 11.43 -3.76
N TYR A 273 18.88 11.76 -2.47
CA TYR A 273 17.76 12.49 -1.89
C TYR A 273 18.28 13.51 -0.87
N LYS A 274 17.77 14.74 -0.93
CA LYS A 274 17.92 15.73 0.16
C LYS A 274 16.65 15.68 1.00
N PRO A 275 16.59 14.93 2.12
CA PRO A 275 15.54 15.14 3.09
C PRO A 275 16.00 16.26 4.01
N ASP A 276 15.40 17.43 3.89
CA ASP A 276 15.62 18.53 4.85
C ASP A 276 15.23 18.15 6.28
N ASN A 277 14.52 17.03 6.49
CA ASN A 277 14.32 16.42 7.80
C ASN A 277 14.03 14.92 7.65
N VAL A 278 15.00 14.06 8.00
CA VAL A 278 14.86 12.79 8.77
C VAL A 278 16.11 11.92 8.56
N SER A 279 16.85 11.79 9.67
CA SER A 279 17.73 10.72 10.16
C SER A 279 18.82 10.11 9.24
N TYR A 280 20.07 10.49 9.54
CA TYR A 280 21.35 9.82 9.27
C TYR A 280 21.69 9.55 7.80
N GLN A 281 22.76 10.19 7.31
CA GLN A 281 23.38 9.91 6.00
C GLN A 281 23.99 8.50 6.00
N ARG A 282 23.15 7.50 5.73
CA ARG A 282 23.48 6.08 5.61
C ARG A 282 23.65 5.71 4.13
N MET A 283 24.42 4.68 3.85
CA MET A 283 24.35 4.01 2.55
C MET A 283 23.02 3.26 2.48
N ALA A 284 22.25 3.45 1.43
CA ALA A 284 21.01 2.71 1.24
C ALA A 284 21.35 1.21 1.04
N SER A 285 20.85 0.33 1.92
CA SER A 285 21.19 -1.10 1.93
C SER A 285 20.81 -1.78 0.60
N ASP A 286 19.75 -1.31 -0.05
CA ASP A 286 19.34 -1.73 -1.39
C ASP A 286 20.37 -1.44 -2.49
N ALA A 287 21.03 -0.28 -2.43
CA ALA A 287 22.08 0.09 -3.35
C ALA A 287 23.36 -0.76 -3.13
N ILE A 288 23.64 -1.15 -1.88
CA ILE A 288 24.74 -2.07 -1.59
C ILE A 288 24.45 -3.43 -2.21
N VAL A 289 23.27 -4.01 -1.97
CA VAL A 289 22.89 -5.30 -2.59
C VAL A 289 22.98 -5.20 -4.11
N TYR A 290 22.41 -4.15 -4.71
CA TYR A 290 22.46 -3.96 -6.16
C TYR A 290 23.88 -3.94 -6.69
N MET A 291 24.79 -3.19 -6.07
CA MET A 291 26.19 -3.14 -6.46
C MET A 291 26.90 -4.51 -6.31
N LEU A 292 26.52 -5.31 -5.31
CA LEU A 292 27.07 -6.65 -5.08
C LEU A 292 26.56 -7.69 -6.09
N GLU A 293 25.28 -7.65 -6.45
CA GLU A 293 24.64 -8.65 -7.32
C GLU A 293 24.66 -8.28 -8.82
N SER A 294 24.50 -7.01 -9.17
CA SER A 294 24.39 -6.56 -10.57
C SER A 294 25.72 -6.68 -11.31
N ASP A 295 25.66 -7.18 -12.55
CA ASP A 295 26.81 -7.26 -13.46
C ASP A 295 27.25 -5.87 -13.99
N GLU A 296 26.41 -4.84 -13.84
CA GLU A 296 26.74 -3.46 -14.24
C GLU A 296 27.82 -2.80 -13.36
N PHE A 297 27.99 -3.33 -12.15
CA PHE A 297 29.01 -2.90 -11.21
C PHE A 297 30.21 -3.85 -11.27
N THR A 298 31.37 -3.31 -11.59
CA THR A 298 32.64 -4.02 -11.56
C THR A 298 33.33 -3.85 -10.20
N MET A 299 34.38 -4.64 -9.95
CA MET A 299 35.23 -4.44 -8.78
C MET A 299 35.88 -3.05 -8.73
N ASP A 300 36.18 -2.46 -9.89
CA ASP A 300 36.83 -1.16 -9.95
C ASP A 300 35.86 -0.02 -9.63
N ASP A 301 34.58 -0.18 -9.96
CA ASP A 301 33.53 0.76 -9.52
C ASP A 301 33.46 0.83 -7.98
N ILE A 302 33.46 -0.33 -7.32
CA ILE A 302 33.40 -0.41 -5.85
C ILE A 302 34.66 0.22 -5.23
N LYS A 303 35.83 -0.01 -5.82
CA LYS A 303 37.08 0.64 -5.40
C LYS A 303 37.02 2.16 -5.59
N GLY A 304 36.43 2.63 -6.70
CA GLY A 304 36.21 4.04 -6.98
C GLY A 304 35.31 4.70 -5.95
N ILE A 305 34.17 4.09 -5.62
CA ILE A 305 33.24 4.58 -4.57
C ILE A 305 33.94 4.66 -3.22
N ARG A 306 34.69 3.61 -2.84
CA ARG A 306 35.51 3.62 -1.63
C ARG A 306 36.53 4.76 -1.65
N ALA A 307 37.22 4.97 -2.77
CA ALA A 307 38.20 6.05 -2.89
C ALA A 307 37.54 7.43 -2.72
N SER A 308 36.35 7.65 -3.27
CA SER A 308 35.58 8.89 -3.09
C SER A 308 35.20 9.14 -1.62
N VAL A 309 34.68 8.12 -0.92
CA VAL A 309 34.32 8.20 0.50
C VAL A 309 35.56 8.40 1.39
N CYS A 310 36.65 7.69 1.09
CA CYS A 310 37.88 7.78 1.88
C CYS A 310 38.70 9.04 1.60
N GLY A 311 38.70 9.54 0.36
CA GLY A 311 39.57 10.61 -0.13
C GLY A 311 39.13 12.02 0.24
N THR A 312 37.89 12.21 0.72
CA THR A 312 37.40 13.51 1.19
C THR A 312 36.88 13.43 2.62
N ASN A 313 37.26 14.40 3.46
CA ASN A 313 36.93 14.43 4.89
C ASN A 313 35.77 15.39 5.20
N ASN A 314 34.69 15.32 4.43
CA ASN A 314 33.47 16.08 4.70
C ASN A 314 32.59 15.35 5.75
N LYS A 315 31.58 16.04 6.29
CA LYS A 315 30.65 15.46 7.27
C LYS A 315 29.96 14.20 6.71
N ALA A 316 29.46 14.27 5.48
CA ALA A 316 28.74 13.14 4.86
C ALA A 316 29.56 11.86 4.76
N ASN A 317 30.82 11.97 4.35
CA ASN A 317 31.70 10.81 4.28
C ASN A 317 32.07 10.28 5.66
N ARG A 318 32.17 11.13 6.69
CA ARG A 318 32.37 10.65 8.07
C ARG A 318 31.14 9.87 8.55
N ASP A 319 29.95 10.36 8.25
CA ASP A 319 28.69 9.71 8.61
C ASP A 319 28.55 8.36 7.87
N ILE A 320 28.83 8.32 6.57
CA ILE A 320 28.90 7.07 5.78
C ILE A 320 29.90 6.09 6.39
N LYS A 321 31.12 6.52 6.73
CA LYS A 321 32.14 5.66 7.35
C LYS A 321 31.68 5.09 8.68
N HIS A 322 30.94 5.88 9.46
CA HIS A 322 30.41 5.47 10.75
C HIS A 322 29.30 4.43 10.62
N MET A 323 28.39 4.62 9.65
CA MET A 323 27.21 3.77 9.45
C MET A 323 27.42 2.57 8.54
N LEU A 324 28.57 2.50 7.84
CA LEU A 324 28.87 1.46 6.87
C LEU A 324 28.68 0.05 7.42
N ASN A 325 29.04 -0.18 8.69
CA ASN A 325 28.89 -1.47 9.34
C ASN A 325 27.43 -1.92 9.42
N THR A 326 26.52 -1.02 9.79
CA THR A 326 25.07 -1.30 9.87
C THR A 326 24.50 -1.55 8.48
N ASP A 327 24.83 -0.70 7.50
CA ASP A 327 24.29 -0.79 6.14
C ASP A 327 24.77 -2.07 5.43
N VAL A 328 26.04 -2.45 5.63
CA VAL A 328 26.59 -3.70 5.11
C VAL A 328 25.97 -4.91 5.80
N ALA A 329 25.75 -4.87 7.12
CA ALA A 329 25.07 -5.97 7.82
C ALA A 329 23.66 -6.20 7.26
N GLU A 330 22.89 -5.13 7.09
CA GLU A 330 21.53 -5.16 6.54
C GLU A 330 21.51 -5.68 5.09
N ALA A 331 22.40 -5.18 4.24
CA ALA A 331 22.52 -5.62 2.85
C ALA A 331 22.93 -7.10 2.75
N LEU A 332 23.88 -7.56 3.56
CA LEU A 332 24.35 -8.95 3.54
C LEU A 332 23.31 -9.90 4.13
N HIS A 333 22.48 -9.46 5.08
CA HIS A 333 21.31 -10.19 5.50
C HIS A 333 20.30 -10.34 4.36
N GLY A 334 20.04 -9.28 3.59
CA GLY A 334 19.22 -9.35 2.38
C GLY A 334 19.79 -10.34 1.35
N LEU A 335 21.11 -10.37 1.19
CA LEU A 335 21.81 -11.17 0.16
C LEU A 335 22.01 -12.66 0.52
N TYR A 336 22.27 -12.96 1.79
CA TYR A 336 22.66 -14.30 2.27
C TYR A 336 21.77 -14.84 3.40
N GLY A 337 20.73 -14.11 3.80
CA GLY A 337 19.79 -14.55 4.83
C GLY A 337 18.85 -15.68 4.37
N ARG A 338 18.81 -15.99 3.07
CA ARG A 338 17.99 -17.05 2.46
C ARG A 338 18.84 -17.99 1.62
N GLU A 339 18.34 -19.20 1.42
CA GLU A 339 18.98 -20.19 0.56
C GLU A 339 19.00 -19.70 -0.90
N ARG A 340 20.13 -19.92 -1.58
CA ARG A 340 20.34 -19.56 -2.98
C ARG A 340 21.04 -20.70 -3.72
N GLU A 341 20.63 -20.97 -4.94
CA GLU A 341 21.18 -22.08 -5.76
C GLU A 341 22.67 -21.89 -6.06
N LYS A 342 23.11 -20.66 -6.34
CA LYS A 342 24.52 -20.34 -6.59
C LYS A 342 24.84 -18.88 -6.27
N THR A 343 26.05 -18.62 -5.79
CA THR A 343 26.65 -17.27 -5.69
C THR A 343 27.78 -17.19 -6.69
N SER A 344 27.83 -16.14 -7.52
CA SER A 344 28.92 -15.96 -8.50
C SER A 344 30.23 -15.60 -7.79
N GLU A 345 31.38 -16.00 -8.37
CA GLU A 345 32.71 -15.62 -7.85
C GLU A 345 32.91 -14.09 -7.84
N LEU A 346 32.28 -13.39 -8.78
CA LEU A 346 32.26 -11.93 -8.81
C LEU A 346 31.56 -11.38 -7.57
N THR A 347 30.34 -11.83 -7.27
CA THR A 347 29.60 -11.42 -6.06
C THR A 347 30.39 -11.76 -4.80
N ILE A 348 31.00 -12.95 -4.70
CA ILE A 348 31.87 -13.32 -3.56
C ILE A 348 33.03 -12.33 -3.41
N SER A 349 33.68 -11.96 -4.52
CA SER A 349 34.81 -11.03 -4.52
C SER A 349 34.40 -9.61 -4.12
N LYS A 350 33.25 -9.13 -4.61
CA LYS A 350 32.65 -7.84 -4.24
C LYS A 350 32.26 -7.82 -2.76
N THR A 351 31.59 -8.86 -2.28
CA THR A 351 31.19 -9.02 -0.87
C THR A 351 32.43 -9.01 0.03
N ARG A 352 33.46 -9.79 -0.32
CA ARG A 352 34.72 -9.82 0.43
C ARG A 352 35.33 -8.42 0.55
N PHE A 353 35.39 -7.67 -0.54
CA PHE A 353 35.93 -6.31 -0.53
C PHE A 353 35.09 -5.39 0.35
N MET A 354 33.77 -5.45 0.27
CA MET A 354 32.86 -4.63 1.07
C MET A 354 33.00 -4.94 2.57
N VAL A 355 33.03 -6.21 2.95
CA VAL A 355 33.23 -6.65 4.33
C VAL A 355 34.59 -6.17 4.86
N THR A 356 35.66 -6.32 4.08
CA THR A 356 36.99 -5.79 4.45
C THR A 356 36.97 -4.27 4.61
N TRP A 357 36.22 -3.56 3.77
CA TRP A 357 36.08 -2.12 3.87
C TRP A 357 35.33 -1.70 5.15
N ALA A 358 34.19 -2.33 5.45
CA ALA A 358 33.41 -2.07 6.66
C ALA A 358 34.21 -2.37 7.94
N LEU A 359 34.93 -3.49 7.98
CA LEU A 359 35.72 -3.89 9.15
C LEU A 359 37.05 -3.14 9.32
N ARG A 360 37.41 -2.24 8.38
CA ARG A 360 38.68 -1.49 8.42
C ARG A 360 38.70 -0.43 9.53
N TYR A 361 37.55 0.11 9.90
CA TYR A 361 37.48 1.19 10.88
C TYR A 361 37.73 0.68 12.30
N GLU A 362 38.05 1.61 13.20
CA GLU A 362 38.39 1.29 14.59
C GLU A 362 37.26 0.49 15.26
N PRO A 363 37.58 -0.48 16.14
CA PRO A 363 36.57 -1.26 16.84
C PRO A 363 35.60 -0.36 17.61
N ASN A 364 34.32 -0.49 17.30
CA ASN A 364 33.22 0.14 18.00
C ASN A 364 32.05 -0.86 18.11
N GLY A 365 30.96 -0.49 18.79
CA GLY A 365 29.77 -1.35 18.94
C GLY A 365 29.25 -1.88 17.59
N LEU A 366 29.23 -1.03 16.56
CA LEU A 366 28.78 -1.38 15.21
C LEU A 366 29.69 -2.40 14.51
N THR A 367 30.99 -2.43 14.85
CA THR A 367 31.91 -3.45 14.37
C THR A 367 31.57 -4.82 14.92
N ASN A 368 31.24 -4.91 16.22
CA ASN A 368 30.79 -6.16 16.83
C ASN A 368 29.43 -6.60 16.29
N GLU A 369 28.49 -5.66 16.08
CA GLU A 369 27.20 -5.95 15.46
C GLU A 369 27.37 -6.53 14.05
N LEU A 370 28.22 -5.95 13.20
CA LEU A 370 28.51 -6.49 11.88
C LEU A 370 29.13 -7.89 11.97
N MET A 371 30.10 -8.12 12.85
CA MET A 371 30.71 -9.45 13.01
C MET A 371 29.68 -10.49 13.42
N ASN A 372 28.84 -10.18 14.43
CA ASN A 372 27.77 -11.07 14.89
C ASN A 372 26.75 -11.35 13.78
N ALA A 373 26.34 -10.29 13.05
CA ALA A 373 25.43 -10.43 11.91
C ALA A 373 26.02 -11.38 10.87
N LEU A 374 27.29 -11.19 10.47
CA LEU A 374 27.96 -12.02 9.48
C LEU A 374 28.10 -13.48 9.92
N MET A 375 28.42 -13.72 11.20
CA MET A 375 28.52 -15.08 11.74
C MET A 375 27.17 -15.79 11.79
N GLY A 376 26.07 -15.05 11.93
CA GLY A 376 24.70 -15.58 11.87
C GLY A 376 24.20 -15.93 10.46
N LEU A 377 24.90 -15.53 9.39
CA LEU A 377 24.46 -15.78 8.01
C LEU A 377 24.86 -17.19 7.54
N LYS A 378 23.94 -18.15 7.69
CA LYS A 378 24.13 -19.56 7.31
C LYS A 378 24.64 -19.77 5.87
N HIS A 379 24.22 -18.93 4.93
CA HIS A 379 24.58 -19.05 3.51
C HIS A 379 25.74 -18.15 3.08
N LEU A 380 26.40 -17.45 4.02
CA LEU A 380 27.59 -16.65 3.71
C LEU A 380 28.76 -17.58 3.32
N PRO A 381 29.44 -17.33 2.19
CA PRO A 381 30.62 -18.11 1.81
C PRO A 381 31.71 -18.08 2.90
N LYS A 382 32.07 -19.26 3.43
CA LYS A 382 33.10 -19.40 4.48
C LYS A 382 34.45 -18.80 4.09
N THR A 383 34.75 -18.70 2.79
CA THR A 383 35.97 -18.04 2.28
C THR A 383 36.06 -16.57 2.67
N ILE A 384 34.93 -15.89 2.90
CA ILE A 384 34.88 -14.49 3.36
C ILE A 384 35.28 -14.41 4.84
N ILE A 385 34.77 -15.34 5.65
CA ILE A 385 35.11 -15.46 7.08
C ILE A 385 36.61 -15.76 7.23
N HIS A 386 37.10 -16.81 6.56
CA HIS A 386 38.48 -17.28 6.72
C HIS A 386 39.54 -16.27 6.22
N LYS A 387 39.19 -15.37 5.31
CA LYS A 387 40.12 -14.36 4.77
C LYS A 387 40.19 -13.09 5.61
N ASN A 388 39.27 -12.87 6.55
CA ASN A 388 39.28 -11.68 7.41
C ASN A 388 39.66 -12.07 8.84
N LEU A 389 40.79 -11.56 9.35
CA LEU A 389 41.31 -11.91 10.68
C LEU A 389 40.26 -11.71 11.78
N LYS A 390 39.56 -10.58 11.78
CA LYS A 390 38.53 -10.27 12.79
C LYS A 390 37.38 -11.28 12.76
N LEU A 391 36.94 -11.69 11.56
CA LEU A 391 35.87 -12.69 11.42
C LEU A 391 36.33 -14.10 11.75
N ARG A 392 37.57 -14.44 11.42
CA ARG A 392 38.16 -15.73 11.79
C ARG A 392 38.25 -15.89 13.30
N ASP A 393 38.70 -14.85 13.99
CA ASP A 393 38.82 -14.85 15.44
C ASP A 393 37.42 -14.91 16.10
N ALA A 394 36.43 -14.19 15.56
CA ALA A 394 35.05 -14.28 15.99
C ALA A 394 34.42 -15.67 15.74
N ALA A 395 34.69 -16.29 14.59
CA ALA A 395 34.24 -17.63 14.27
C ALA A 395 34.84 -18.67 15.24
N PHE A 396 36.13 -18.55 15.50
CA PHE A 396 36.82 -19.41 16.45
C PHE A 396 36.27 -19.26 17.87
N ALA A 397 36.01 -18.03 18.33
CA ALA A 397 35.37 -17.79 19.62
C ALA A 397 33.98 -18.42 19.72
N ALA A 398 33.16 -18.24 18.68
CA ALA A 398 31.82 -18.83 18.60
C ALA A 398 31.86 -20.37 18.60
N ASP A 399 32.79 -20.99 17.85
CA ASP A 399 32.99 -22.44 17.84
C ASP A 399 33.41 -22.98 19.23
N LEU A 400 34.04 -22.16 20.05
CA LEU A 400 34.41 -22.47 21.44
C LEU A 400 33.29 -22.16 22.46
N GLY A 401 32.19 -21.55 22.05
CA GLY A 401 31.10 -21.14 22.94
C GLY A 401 31.40 -19.93 23.82
N LEU A 402 32.36 -19.09 23.40
CA LEU A 402 32.70 -17.80 24.00
C LEU A 402 31.85 -16.68 23.38
#